data_AF-V9W576-F1
#
_entry.id   AF-V9W576-F1
#
_cell.length_a   1.000
_cell.length_b   1.000
_cell.length_c   1.000
_cell.angle_alpha   90.00
_cell.angle_beta   90.00
_cell.angle_gamma   90.00
#
_symmetry.space_group_name_H-M   'P 1'
#
loop_
_entity.id
_entity.type
_entity.pdbx_description
1 polymer ?
#
loop_
_entity_poly.entity_id
_entity_poly.type
_entity_poly.pdbx_seq_one_letter_code
_entity_poly.pdbx_strand_id
1 'polypeptide(L)'
;MKKKECIAMLLAGGEGRRLGILTKNLAKPAVHFGGKYRIIDFTLSNCTNSGIHTVGVLTQYQPHELNTYIGIGSPWDLDRKDGGVTVLSPYIRQKGGDWYSGTANAIYQNINFIEQYDPEYVLIISGDHIYKMDYDKLLLNHKKSGADATIAVIEVDWREASRFGIMNTDETGRIVEFDEKPKEPKSNLASMGVYMFTWKSLKLYLERDKQNPLSSNDFGKDIIPAMLEDKVRMMAYSFEGYWKDVGTIQSLWEANMDLLDEDNGLDLDDKRSRIYSVNPYQPAQYIASSAEVRDSLVNEGCSVFGKVDHSVLFYGVRVEENAYVQDSVLMPHVSVGRNVTIRKAIIGEHTVIEDGAEIGDGEEIVLIGSNETIRAVSHMKG
;
A
#
# COMPACT_ATOMS: atom_id res chain seq x y z
N MET A 1 15.33 5.68 29.02
CA MET A 1 14.32 5.47 27.96
C MET A 1 14.56 6.50 26.87
N LYS A 2 14.53 6.09 25.59
CA LYS A 2 14.76 7.02 24.47
C LYS A 2 13.43 7.61 24.06
N LYS A 3 13.07 8.74 24.68
CA LYS A 3 11.81 9.45 24.40
C LYS A 3 11.77 9.85 22.92
N LYS A 4 10.68 9.54 22.23
CA LYS A 4 10.37 10.02 20.88
C LYS A 4 9.16 10.92 20.95
N GLU A 5 9.08 11.94 20.10
CA GLU A 5 7.87 12.77 20.07
C GLU A 5 6.71 12.01 19.40
N CYS A 6 6.99 11.42 18.23
CA CYS A 6 6.05 10.63 17.44
C CYS A 6 6.68 9.29 17.02
N ILE A 7 5.88 8.23 17.00
CA ILE A 7 6.20 6.95 16.39
C ILE A 7 5.12 6.55 15.39
N ALA A 8 5.46 5.74 14.38
CA ALA A 8 4.49 5.19 13.45
C ALA A 8 4.22 3.71 13.73
N MET A 9 2.96 3.31 13.60
CA MET A 9 2.50 1.92 13.60
C MET A 9 1.82 1.64 12.26
N LEU A 10 2.47 0.83 11.44
CA LEU A 10 2.05 0.50 10.08
C LEU A 10 1.32 -0.84 10.07
N LEU A 11 0.03 -0.81 9.75
CA LEU A 11 -0.82 -1.99 9.64
C LEU A 11 -0.57 -2.67 8.28
N ALA A 12 0.15 -3.79 8.28
CA ALA A 12 0.52 -4.56 7.09
C ALA A 12 -0.08 -5.99 7.08
N GLY A 13 -1.15 -6.22 7.84
CA GLY A 13 -1.78 -7.53 8.01
C GLY A 13 -2.86 -7.90 6.97
N GLY A 14 -3.15 -7.03 6.01
CA GLY A 14 -4.25 -7.23 5.05
C GLY A 14 -4.02 -8.39 4.08
N GLU A 15 -4.95 -9.35 4.06
CA GLU A 15 -4.92 -10.53 3.17
C GLU A 15 -5.08 -10.17 1.69
N GLY A 16 -5.66 -9.01 1.38
CA GLY A 16 -5.77 -8.55 -0.01
C GLY A 16 -6.65 -9.40 -0.92
N ARG A 17 -7.61 -10.18 -0.37
CA ARG A 17 -8.43 -11.18 -1.09
C ARG A 17 -8.96 -10.77 -2.48
N ARG A 18 -9.25 -9.48 -2.67
CA ARG A 18 -9.77 -8.90 -3.92
C ARG A 18 -8.72 -8.79 -5.05
N LEU A 19 -7.43 -8.98 -4.77
CA LEU A 19 -6.35 -9.10 -5.76
C LEU A 19 -6.14 -10.56 -6.23
N GLY A 20 -7.01 -11.48 -5.78
CA GLY A 20 -7.10 -12.83 -6.31
C GLY A 20 -5.78 -13.60 -6.21
N ILE A 21 -5.29 -14.06 -7.36
CA ILE A 21 -4.11 -14.93 -7.44
C ILE A 21 -2.80 -14.22 -7.08
N LEU A 22 -2.72 -12.88 -7.20
CA LEU A 22 -1.52 -12.12 -6.87
C LEU A 22 -1.20 -12.13 -5.38
N THR A 23 -2.23 -12.21 -4.52
CA THR A 23 -2.07 -12.20 -3.06
C THR A 23 -2.24 -13.57 -2.43
N LYS A 24 -2.22 -14.65 -3.23
CA LYS A 24 -2.39 -16.02 -2.72
C LYS A 24 -1.27 -16.42 -1.75
N ASN A 25 -0.03 -16.03 -2.06
CA ASN A 25 1.16 -16.29 -1.25
C ASN A 25 1.87 -15.01 -0.80
N LEU A 26 1.28 -13.84 -1.09
CA LEU A 26 1.89 -12.53 -0.91
C LEU A 26 0.94 -11.61 -0.16
N ALA A 27 1.42 -10.93 0.88
CA ALA A 27 0.63 -9.90 1.55
C ALA A 27 0.41 -8.70 0.62
N LYS A 28 -0.76 -8.05 0.66
CA LYS A 28 -1.07 -6.88 -0.18
C LYS A 28 0.04 -5.81 -0.17
N PRO A 29 0.61 -5.41 0.99
CA PRO A 29 1.71 -4.43 1.03
C PRO A 29 2.96 -4.82 0.23
N ALA A 30 3.18 -6.11 -0.02
CA ALA A 30 4.32 -6.64 -0.74
C ALA A 30 4.09 -6.74 -2.27
N VAL A 31 2.88 -6.43 -2.76
CA VAL A 31 2.58 -6.44 -4.20
C VAL A 31 3.43 -5.39 -4.92
N HIS A 32 3.95 -5.77 -6.07
CA HIS A 32 4.77 -4.96 -6.96
C HIS A 32 3.99 -3.79 -7.57
N PHE A 33 4.62 -2.62 -7.66
CA PHE A 33 4.06 -1.39 -8.21
C PHE A 33 5.09 -0.54 -8.95
N GLY A 34 4.71 0.09 -10.06
CA GLY A 34 5.47 1.13 -10.73
C GLY A 34 6.87 0.72 -11.20
N GLY A 35 6.99 -0.51 -11.70
CA GLY A 35 8.23 -1.06 -12.28
C GLY A 35 9.30 -1.46 -11.27
N LYS A 36 9.39 -0.82 -10.10
CA LYS A 36 10.45 -1.09 -9.09
C LYS A 36 9.99 -1.15 -7.64
N TYR A 37 8.82 -0.60 -7.32
CA TYR A 37 8.37 -0.43 -5.94
C TYR A 37 7.53 -1.62 -5.49
N ARG A 38 7.33 -1.71 -4.18
CA ARG A 38 6.20 -2.41 -3.56
C ARG A 38 5.28 -1.38 -2.91
N ILE A 39 4.02 -1.71 -2.67
CA ILE A 39 3.05 -0.77 -2.10
C ILE A 39 3.53 -0.21 -0.74
N ILE A 40 4.14 -1.06 0.10
CA ILE A 40 4.62 -0.65 1.42
C ILE A 40 5.68 0.47 1.36
N ASP A 41 6.43 0.57 0.26
CA ASP A 41 7.53 1.52 0.07
C ASP A 41 7.05 2.96 0.23
N PHE A 42 5.83 3.26 -0.22
CA PHE A 42 5.24 4.58 -0.13
C PHE A 42 5.08 5.01 1.32
N THR A 43 4.49 4.15 2.14
CA THR A 43 4.24 4.47 3.56
C THR A 43 5.53 4.55 4.37
N LEU A 44 6.50 3.66 4.13
CA LEU A 44 7.83 3.71 4.78
C LEU A 44 8.64 4.93 4.36
N SER A 45 8.57 5.30 3.08
CA SER A 45 9.23 6.51 2.57
C SER A 45 8.59 7.77 3.13
N ASN A 46 7.26 7.82 3.21
CA ASN A 46 6.54 8.93 3.83
C ASN A 46 6.96 9.11 5.30
N CYS A 47 7.10 8.03 6.08
CA CYS A 47 7.62 8.10 7.45
C CYS A 47 9.01 8.76 7.51
N THR A 48 9.93 8.29 6.68
CA THR A 48 11.31 8.79 6.63
C THR A 48 11.39 10.25 6.19
N ASN A 49 10.68 10.60 5.12
CA ASN A 49 10.61 11.96 4.59
C ASN A 49 9.95 12.94 5.58
N SER A 50 9.11 12.42 6.49
CA SER A 50 8.46 13.20 7.56
C SER A 50 9.25 13.21 8.88
N GLY A 51 10.48 12.67 8.92
CA GLY A 51 11.29 12.60 10.13
C GLY A 51 10.83 11.59 11.18
N ILE A 52 9.89 10.71 10.84
CA ILE A 52 9.39 9.64 11.72
C ILE A 52 10.23 8.39 11.51
N HIS A 53 11.29 8.27 12.32
CA HIS A 53 12.27 7.20 12.17
C HIS A 53 12.05 6.00 13.10
N THR A 54 10.97 5.94 13.86
CA THR A 54 10.60 4.78 14.68
C THR A 54 9.28 4.22 14.16
N VAL A 55 9.34 3.04 13.53
CA VAL A 55 8.21 2.46 12.80
C VAL A 55 8.01 1.00 13.25
N GLY A 56 6.86 0.70 13.84
CA GLY A 56 6.41 -0.68 14.08
C GLY A 56 5.58 -1.18 12.90
N VAL A 57 6.02 -2.24 12.21
CA VAL A 57 5.29 -2.83 11.08
C VAL A 57 4.56 -4.08 11.55
N LEU A 58 3.23 -4.02 11.64
CA LEU A 58 2.39 -5.10 12.14
C LEU A 58 2.03 -6.04 10.98
N THR A 59 2.65 -7.22 10.97
CA THR A 59 2.42 -8.24 9.94
C THR A 59 1.60 -9.40 10.52
N GLN A 60 0.80 -10.07 9.69
CA GLN A 60 -0.02 -11.20 10.15
C GLN A 60 -0.13 -12.28 9.07
N TYR A 61 -0.65 -11.92 7.89
CA TYR A 61 -0.82 -12.84 6.79
C TYR A 61 0.45 -12.94 5.93
N GLN A 62 0.88 -14.16 5.58
CA GLN A 62 2.04 -14.45 4.71
C GLN A 62 3.26 -13.52 4.96
N PRO A 63 3.76 -13.38 6.21
CA PRO A 63 4.69 -12.32 6.55
C PRO A 63 6.11 -12.58 6.05
N HIS A 64 6.45 -13.79 5.59
CA HIS A 64 7.84 -14.17 5.32
C HIS A 64 8.50 -13.30 4.24
N GLU A 65 7.85 -13.13 3.09
CA GLU A 65 8.39 -12.31 2.01
C GLU A 65 8.46 -10.84 2.38
N LEU A 66 7.42 -10.33 3.04
CA LEU A 66 7.38 -8.94 3.48
C LEU A 66 8.46 -8.65 4.53
N ASN A 67 8.65 -9.55 5.49
CA ASN A 67 9.69 -9.44 6.53
C ASN A 67 11.09 -9.48 5.94
N THR A 68 11.31 -10.37 4.96
CA THR A 68 12.59 -10.47 4.25
C THR A 68 12.86 -9.20 3.45
N TYR A 69 11.84 -8.66 2.79
CA TYR A 69 11.93 -7.43 2.01
C TYR A 69 12.22 -6.20 2.88
N ILE A 70 11.54 -6.05 4.02
CA ILE A 70 11.78 -4.96 4.97
C ILE A 70 13.19 -5.11 5.59
N GLY A 71 13.57 -6.33 5.98
CA GLY A 71 14.84 -6.61 6.63
C GLY A 71 15.06 -5.73 7.86
N ILE A 72 16.17 -5.00 7.88
CA ILE A 72 16.50 -4.02 8.93
C ILE A 72 16.06 -2.59 8.58
N GLY A 73 15.39 -2.38 7.44
CA GLY A 73 14.89 -1.06 7.02
C GLY A 73 15.92 -0.14 6.36
N SER A 74 17.12 -0.65 6.03
CA SER A 74 18.22 0.13 5.44
C SER A 74 17.83 0.92 4.17
N PRO A 75 17.03 0.39 3.22
CA PRO A 75 16.62 1.15 2.03
C PRO A 75 15.90 2.46 2.35
N TRP A 76 15.15 2.49 3.46
CA TRP A 76 14.40 3.66 3.92
C TRP A 76 15.14 4.43 5.02
N ASP A 77 16.43 4.19 5.28
CA ASP A 77 17.18 4.82 6.39
C ASP A 77 16.53 4.58 7.78
N LEU A 78 15.92 3.40 7.92
CA LEU A 78 15.25 2.90 9.12
C LEU A 78 16.05 1.80 9.84
N ASP A 79 17.35 1.64 9.56
CA ASP A 79 18.27 0.71 10.24
C ASP A 79 18.99 1.36 11.44
N ARG A 80 18.28 2.23 12.15
CA ARG A 80 18.84 3.08 13.21
C ARG A 80 18.89 2.37 14.56
N LYS A 81 19.96 2.61 15.34
CA LYS A 81 20.10 2.06 16.72
C LYS A 81 19.06 2.59 17.71
N ASP A 82 18.57 3.81 17.47
CA ASP A 82 17.75 4.60 18.39
C ASP A 82 16.37 4.84 17.79
N GLY A 83 15.77 3.79 17.25
CA GLY A 83 14.54 3.81 16.46
C GLY A 83 14.59 2.69 15.45
N GLY A 84 14.22 3.01 14.22
CA GLY A 84 14.24 2.12 13.07
C GLY A 84 12.92 1.42 12.83
N VAL A 85 12.94 0.50 11.86
CA VAL A 85 11.82 -0.38 11.57
C VAL A 85 11.88 -1.62 12.46
N THR A 86 10.75 -1.99 13.06
CA THR A 86 10.62 -3.24 13.80
C THR A 86 9.41 -3.99 13.28
N VAL A 87 9.63 -5.20 12.78
CA VAL A 87 8.53 -6.09 12.40
C VAL A 87 7.91 -6.69 13.67
N LEU A 88 6.61 -6.47 13.83
CA LEU A 88 5.81 -6.89 14.96
C LEU A 88 4.84 -7.97 14.49
N SER A 89 5.27 -9.22 14.60
CA SER A 89 4.42 -10.39 14.29
C SER A 89 3.64 -10.84 15.53
N PRO A 90 2.43 -11.40 15.37
CA PRO A 90 1.72 -12.02 16.48
C PRO A 90 2.56 -13.17 17.05
N TYR A 91 2.58 -13.30 18.37
CA TYR A 91 3.31 -14.35 19.07
C TYR A 91 2.39 -15.15 19.98
N ILE A 92 2.66 -16.45 20.07
CA ILE A 92 1.89 -17.40 20.89
C ILE A 92 2.16 -17.09 22.37
N ARG A 93 1.11 -16.80 23.14
CA ARG A 93 1.19 -16.70 24.61
C ARG A 93 0.98 -18.10 25.21
N GLN A 94 1.39 -18.32 26.46
CA GLN A 94 1.29 -19.62 27.15
C GLN A 94 -0.11 -20.29 27.13
N LYS A 95 -1.19 -19.53 26.84
CA LYS A 95 -2.57 -20.03 26.75
C LYS A 95 -3.07 -20.28 25.30
N GLY A 96 -2.21 -20.17 24.28
CA GLY A 96 -2.57 -20.41 22.87
C GLY A 96 -2.08 -19.30 21.93
N GLY A 97 -2.24 -19.53 20.61
CA GLY A 97 -1.91 -18.54 19.58
C GLY A 97 -2.98 -17.47 19.48
N ASP A 98 -2.61 -16.21 19.73
CA ASP A 98 -3.52 -15.06 19.65
C ASP A 98 -3.20 -14.27 18.37
N TRP A 99 -3.94 -14.55 17.31
CA TRP A 99 -3.90 -13.74 16.08
C TRP A 99 -4.44 -12.34 16.38
N TYR A 100 -4.09 -11.32 15.59
CA TYR A 100 -4.77 -10.03 15.75
C TYR A 100 -6.23 -10.20 15.36
N SER A 101 -7.14 -9.94 16.31
CA SER A 101 -8.59 -10.05 16.10
C SER A 101 -9.15 -8.90 15.25
N GLY A 102 -8.40 -7.80 15.15
CA GLY A 102 -8.73 -6.61 14.37
C GLY A 102 -7.58 -5.61 14.37
N THR A 103 -7.74 -4.51 13.63
CA THR A 103 -6.70 -3.49 13.44
C THR A 103 -6.31 -2.79 14.75
N ALA A 104 -7.27 -2.51 15.63
CA ALA A 104 -7.01 -1.93 16.95
C ALA A 104 -6.36 -2.95 17.89
N ASN A 105 -6.77 -4.23 17.81
CA ASN A 105 -6.14 -5.30 18.59
C ASN A 105 -4.65 -5.46 18.26
N ALA A 106 -4.26 -5.30 16.99
CA ALA A 106 -2.86 -5.37 16.58
C ALA A 106 -2.01 -4.32 17.31
N ILE A 107 -2.51 -3.09 17.46
CA ILE A 107 -1.84 -2.04 18.23
C ILE A 107 -1.85 -2.37 19.72
N TYR A 108 -2.98 -2.82 20.27
CA TYR A 108 -3.11 -3.18 21.68
C TYR A 108 -2.11 -4.26 22.11
N GLN A 109 -1.95 -5.32 21.31
CA GLN A 109 -1.00 -6.39 21.62
C GLN A 109 0.45 -5.90 21.66
N ASN A 110 0.74 -4.80 20.97
CA ASN A 110 2.07 -4.21 20.84
C ASN A 110 2.24 -2.90 21.65
N ILE A 111 1.40 -2.64 22.66
CA ILE A 111 1.54 -1.47 23.56
C ILE A 111 2.94 -1.35 24.15
N ASN A 112 3.56 -2.47 24.55
CA ASN A 112 4.91 -2.47 25.10
C ASN A 112 5.95 -1.87 24.14
N PHE A 113 5.78 -2.08 22.82
CA PHE A 113 6.65 -1.48 21.80
C PHE A 113 6.47 0.05 21.72
N ILE A 114 5.26 0.54 21.96
CA ILE A 114 4.96 1.98 22.01
C ILE A 114 5.55 2.58 23.28
N GLU A 115 5.29 1.96 24.44
CA GLU A 115 5.68 2.46 25.76
C GLU A 115 7.19 2.56 25.97
N GLN A 116 8.00 1.68 25.36
CA GLN A 116 9.47 1.77 25.47
C GLN A 116 10.04 3.09 24.93
N TYR A 117 9.34 3.75 24.00
CA TYR A 117 9.72 5.03 23.42
C TYR A 117 9.02 6.23 24.07
N ASP A 118 8.07 5.99 24.99
CA ASP A 118 7.30 7.03 25.70
C ASP A 118 6.85 8.20 24.80
N PRO A 119 6.08 7.92 23.72
CA PRO A 119 5.73 8.95 22.75
C PRO A 119 4.60 9.85 23.21
N GLU A 120 4.60 11.09 22.71
CA GLU A 120 3.46 12.00 22.87
C GLU A 120 2.37 11.69 21.83
N TYR A 121 2.79 11.32 20.61
CA TYR A 121 1.93 11.05 19.48
C TYR A 121 2.20 9.69 18.85
N VAL A 122 1.13 9.05 18.36
CA VAL A 122 1.21 7.80 17.61
C VAL A 122 0.50 7.98 16.28
N LEU A 123 1.25 7.78 15.19
CA LEU A 123 0.74 7.74 13.83
C LEU A 123 0.34 6.29 13.50
N ILE A 124 -0.91 6.05 13.17
CA ILE A 124 -1.39 4.77 12.64
C ILE A 124 -1.57 4.93 11.13
N ILE A 125 -0.96 4.05 10.33
CA ILE A 125 -1.03 4.10 8.86
C ILE A 125 -1.32 2.73 8.28
N SER A 126 -2.09 2.69 7.20
CA SER A 126 -2.26 1.49 6.38
C SER A 126 -1.07 1.31 5.44
N GLY A 127 -0.52 0.09 5.37
CA GLY A 127 0.62 -0.25 4.52
C GLY A 127 0.27 -0.62 3.08
N ASP A 128 -0.99 -0.46 2.67
CA ASP A 128 -1.55 -1.03 1.45
C ASP A 128 -2.20 0.00 0.51
N HIS A 129 -1.89 1.28 0.70
CA HIS A 129 -2.31 2.39 -0.15
C HIS A 129 -1.11 3.06 -0.81
N ILE A 130 -1.33 3.67 -1.98
CA ILE A 130 -0.28 4.37 -2.74
C ILE A 130 -0.56 5.87 -2.68
N TYR A 131 0.36 6.62 -2.06
CA TYR A 131 0.28 8.07 -1.91
C TYR A 131 1.60 8.66 -1.41
N LYS A 132 1.78 9.97 -1.59
CA LYS A 132 2.88 10.76 -1.02
C LYS A 132 2.32 11.78 -0.02
N MET A 133 2.56 11.57 1.27
CA MET A 133 2.10 12.48 2.32
C MET A 133 3.23 12.84 3.27
N ASP A 134 3.32 14.13 3.59
CA ASP A 134 4.18 14.66 4.64
C ASP A 134 3.42 14.61 5.97
N TYR A 135 3.76 13.63 6.80
CA TYR A 135 3.15 13.44 8.11
C TYR A 135 3.59 14.49 9.14
N ASP A 136 4.67 15.25 8.90
CA ASP A 136 5.04 16.35 9.79
C ASP A 136 3.97 17.45 9.72
N LYS A 137 3.44 17.73 8.52
CA LYS A 137 2.30 18.65 8.36
C LYS A 137 1.05 18.16 9.09
N LEU A 138 0.75 16.86 9.02
CA LEU A 138 -0.34 16.24 9.76
C LEU A 138 -0.14 16.37 11.28
N LEU A 139 1.07 16.08 11.76
CA LEU A 139 1.44 16.20 13.17
C LEU A 139 1.32 17.65 13.66
N LEU A 140 1.81 18.62 12.89
CA LEU A 140 1.69 20.05 13.20
C LEU A 140 0.24 20.50 13.25
N ASN A 141 -0.62 20.02 12.34
CA ASN A 141 -2.05 20.30 12.35
C ASN A 141 -2.72 19.70 13.60
N HIS A 142 -2.41 18.44 13.92
CA HIS A 142 -2.90 17.75 15.11
C HIS A 142 -2.57 18.54 16.38
N LYS A 143 -1.30 18.94 16.54
CA LYS A 143 -0.83 19.79 17.66
C LYS A 143 -1.58 21.12 17.74
N LYS A 144 -1.70 21.85 16.62
CA LYS A 144 -2.39 23.15 16.56
C LYS A 144 -3.88 23.05 16.92
N SER A 145 -4.53 21.98 16.48
CA SER A 145 -5.95 21.76 16.76
C SER A 145 -6.21 21.33 18.21
N GLY A 146 -5.21 20.77 18.90
CA GLY A 146 -5.39 20.19 20.24
C GLY A 146 -6.38 19.03 20.24
N ALA A 147 -6.48 18.32 19.12
CA ALA A 147 -7.33 17.14 18.97
C ALA A 147 -6.70 15.93 19.64
N ASP A 148 -7.53 15.02 20.13
CA ASP A 148 -7.08 13.72 20.62
C ASP A 148 -6.84 12.74 19.47
N ALA A 149 -7.55 12.94 18.34
CA ALA A 149 -7.32 12.24 17.08
C ALA A 149 -7.46 13.20 15.88
N THR A 150 -6.61 13.04 14.88
CA THR A 150 -6.74 13.68 13.57
C THR A 150 -6.71 12.60 12.49
N ILE A 151 -7.70 12.58 11.61
CA ILE A 151 -7.84 11.57 10.56
C ILE A 151 -7.62 12.22 9.20
N ALA A 152 -6.69 11.70 8.40
CA ALA A 152 -6.50 12.17 7.04
C ALA A 152 -7.66 11.69 6.16
N VAL A 153 -8.25 12.63 5.42
CA VAL A 153 -9.37 12.39 4.52
C VAL A 153 -9.06 12.92 3.13
N ILE A 154 -9.65 12.31 2.11
CA ILE A 154 -9.57 12.76 0.73
C ILE A 154 -10.98 12.78 0.12
N GLU A 155 -11.25 13.74 -0.75
CA GLU A 155 -12.46 13.75 -1.56
C GLU A 155 -12.37 12.66 -2.63
N VAL A 156 -13.38 11.79 -2.70
CA VAL A 156 -13.50 10.75 -3.72
C VAL A 156 -14.74 10.99 -4.59
N ASP A 157 -14.86 10.29 -5.72
CA ASP A 157 -16.09 10.29 -6.50
C ASP A 157 -17.23 9.69 -5.65
N TRP A 158 -18.40 10.32 -5.69
CA TRP A 158 -19.61 9.86 -4.99
C TRP A 158 -19.98 8.41 -5.30
N ARG A 159 -19.67 7.93 -6.51
CA ARG A 159 -19.90 6.54 -6.94
C ARG A 159 -19.02 5.54 -6.18
N GLU A 160 -17.85 5.98 -5.72
CA GLU A 160 -16.90 5.14 -4.99
C GLU A 160 -16.98 5.32 -3.47
N ALA A 161 -17.54 6.42 -2.99
CA ALA A 161 -17.63 6.77 -1.56
C ALA A 161 -18.18 5.63 -0.68
N SER A 162 -19.16 4.86 -1.15
CA SER A 162 -19.75 3.73 -0.43
C SER A 162 -18.76 2.59 -0.10
N ARG A 163 -17.58 2.57 -0.73
CA ARG A 163 -16.52 1.56 -0.52
C ARG A 163 -15.62 1.91 0.67
N PHE A 164 -15.67 3.13 1.18
CA PHE A 164 -14.76 3.68 2.17
C PHE A 164 -15.47 4.03 3.48
N GLY A 165 -14.69 4.30 4.53
CA GLY A 165 -15.20 4.94 5.74
C GLY A 165 -15.35 6.44 5.48
N ILE A 166 -16.57 6.96 5.57
CA ILE A 166 -16.91 8.34 5.25
C ILE A 166 -16.96 9.19 6.52
N MET A 167 -16.26 10.32 6.48
CA MET A 167 -16.23 11.30 7.56
C MET A 167 -17.19 12.46 7.25
N ASN A 168 -18.07 12.76 8.19
CA ASN A 168 -18.90 13.96 8.15
C ASN A 168 -18.29 14.99 9.11
N THR A 169 -18.04 16.19 8.61
CA THR A 169 -17.40 17.27 9.38
C THR A 169 -18.31 18.47 9.52
N ASP A 170 -18.11 19.24 10.59
CA ASP A 170 -18.67 20.59 10.70
C ASP A 170 -17.81 21.63 9.94
N GLU A 171 -18.25 22.88 9.93
CA GLU A 171 -17.55 23.99 9.26
C GLU A 171 -16.13 24.25 9.79
N THR A 172 -15.79 23.73 10.97
CA THR A 172 -14.45 23.86 11.58
C THR A 172 -13.53 22.69 11.23
N GLY A 173 -14.03 21.69 10.50
CA GLY A 173 -13.33 20.45 10.19
C GLY A 173 -13.36 19.43 11.33
N ARG A 174 -14.20 19.64 12.37
CA ARG A 174 -14.38 18.66 13.45
C ARG A 174 -15.23 17.52 12.92
N ILE A 175 -14.81 16.28 13.20
CA ILE A 175 -15.56 15.08 12.82
C ILE A 175 -16.76 14.96 13.76
N VAL A 176 -17.96 14.93 13.18
CA VAL A 176 -19.23 14.83 13.92
C VAL A 176 -19.89 13.46 13.79
N GLU A 177 -19.63 12.77 12.69
CA GLU A 177 -20.17 11.45 12.40
C GLU A 177 -19.19 10.67 11.51
N PHE A 178 -19.14 9.36 11.70
CA PHE A 178 -18.35 8.43 10.90
C PHE A 178 -19.23 7.28 10.45
N ASP A 179 -19.30 7.07 9.14
CA ASP A 179 -20.05 6.01 8.51
C ASP A 179 -19.09 5.00 7.84
N GLU A 180 -18.94 3.79 8.38
CA GLU A 180 -18.12 2.74 7.75
C GLU A 180 -18.90 2.11 6.58
N LYS A 181 -18.45 2.36 5.34
CA LYS A 181 -19.00 1.79 4.10
C LYS A 181 -20.52 1.96 3.96
N PRO A 182 -21.01 3.22 4.01
CA PRO A 182 -22.44 3.49 3.92
C PRO A 182 -22.97 3.14 2.54
N LYS A 183 -24.19 2.60 2.48
CA LYS A 183 -24.89 2.42 1.20
C LYS A 183 -25.24 3.76 0.55
N GLU A 184 -25.58 4.75 1.37
CA GLU A 184 -25.91 6.12 0.97
C GLU A 184 -24.98 7.09 1.71
N PRO A 185 -23.83 7.45 1.13
CA PRO A 185 -22.89 8.36 1.76
C PRO A 185 -23.48 9.77 1.88
N LYS A 186 -23.29 10.43 3.02
CA LYS A 186 -23.69 11.84 3.27
C LYS A 186 -22.61 12.85 2.86
N SER A 187 -21.40 12.37 2.68
CA SER A 187 -20.17 13.10 2.38
C SER A 187 -19.34 12.22 1.44
N ASN A 188 -18.43 12.83 0.69
CA ASN A 188 -17.44 12.14 -0.12
C ASN A 188 -16.02 12.24 0.47
N LEU A 189 -15.88 12.69 1.73
CA LEU A 189 -14.62 12.69 2.47
C LEU A 189 -14.32 11.26 2.98
N ALA A 190 -13.55 10.52 2.20
CA ALA A 190 -13.13 9.18 2.55
C ALA A 190 -11.92 9.21 3.49
N SER A 191 -11.97 8.41 4.55
CA SER A 191 -10.83 8.12 5.42
C SER A 191 -9.74 7.38 4.64
N MET A 192 -8.52 7.89 4.70
CA MET A 192 -7.35 7.28 4.03
C MET A 192 -6.72 6.13 4.83
N GLY A 193 -7.22 5.84 6.04
CA GLY A 193 -6.57 4.90 6.96
C GLY A 193 -5.28 5.45 7.59
N VAL A 194 -5.19 6.79 7.72
CA VAL A 194 -4.06 7.51 8.32
C VAL A 194 -4.59 8.31 9.51
N TYR A 195 -4.17 7.93 10.71
CA TYR A 195 -4.67 8.48 11.96
C TYR A 195 -3.52 8.99 12.83
N MET A 196 -3.56 10.25 13.23
CA MET A 196 -2.66 10.80 14.24
C MET A 196 -3.39 10.86 15.57
N PHE A 197 -2.86 10.19 16.60
CA PHE A 197 -3.44 10.22 17.94
C PHE A 197 -2.47 10.81 18.96
N THR A 198 -3.03 11.46 19.98
CA THR A 198 -2.32 11.62 21.25
C THR A 198 -2.24 10.26 21.94
N TRP A 199 -1.04 9.84 22.34
CA TRP A 199 -0.81 8.49 22.87
C TRP A 199 -1.69 8.18 24.08
N LYS A 200 -1.81 9.14 25.01
CA LYS A 200 -2.66 9.01 26.20
C LYS A 200 -4.12 8.67 25.85
N SER A 201 -4.66 9.30 24.81
CA SER A 201 -6.05 9.06 24.39
C SER A 201 -6.17 7.71 23.70
N LEU A 202 -5.29 7.41 22.73
CA LEU A 202 -5.28 6.12 22.03
C LEU A 202 -5.20 4.95 23.01
N LYS A 203 -4.26 5.01 23.99
CA LYS A 203 -4.08 3.95 24.99
C LYS A 203 -5.37 3.68 25.77
N LEU A 204 -6.05 4.74 26.23
CA LEU A 204 -7.31 4.62 26.97
C LEU A 204 -8.38 3.87 26.17
N TYR A 205 -8.54 4.21 24.89
CA TYR A 205 -9.54 3.56 24.03
C TYR A 205 -9.15 2.13 23.68
N LEU A 206 -7.87 1.83 23.44
CA LEU A 206 -7.39 0.46 23.21
C LEU A 206 -7.62 -0.45 24.44
N GLU A 207 -7.38 0.06 25.65
CA GLU A 207 -7.60 -0.69 26.89
C GLU A 207 -9.08 -0.95 27.17
N ARG A 208 -9.94 0.04 26.88
CA ARG A 208 -11.41 -0.12 26.98
C ARG A 208 -11.93 -1.11 25.95
N ASP A 209 -11.47 -0.99 24.71
CA ASP A 209 -11.85 -1.87 23.60
C ASP A 209 -11.56 -3.34 23.90
N LYS A 210 -10.36 -3.64 24.42
CA LYS A 210 -9.99 -5.00 24.79
C LYS A 210 -10.90 -5.62 25.87
N GLN A 211 -11.47 -4.79 26.74
CA GLN A 211 -12.37 -5.24 27.80
C GLN A 211 -13.81 -5.45 27.30
N ASN A 212 -14.14 -4.99 26.10
CA ASN A 212 -15.46 -5.12 25.52
C ASN A 212 -15.59 -6.43 24.70
N PRO A 213 -16.34 -7.44 25.17
CA PRO A 213 -16.51 -8.70 24.45
C PRO A 213 -17.34 -8.58 23.17
N LEU A 214 -18.05 -7.46 22.98
CA LEU A 214 -18.85 -7.19 21.77
C LEU A 214 -18.05 -6.47 20.67
N SER A 215 -16.85 -6.00 20.99
CA SER A 215 -16.02 -5.26 20.05
C SER A 215 -15.45 -6.17 18.97
N SER A 216 -15.42 -5.67 17.73
CA SER A 216 -14.66 -6.32 16.64
C SER A 216 -13.16 -6.00 16.68
N ASN A 217 -12.73 -5.19 17.65
CA ASN A 217 -11.39 -4.67 17.87
C ASN A 217 -10.78 -3.97 16.64
N ASP A 218 -11.59 -3.18 15.94
CA ASP A 218 -11.22 -2.46 14.73
C ASP A 218 -11.29 -0.93 14.91
N PHE A 219 -10.38 -0.20 14.25
CA PHE A 219 -10.38 1.26 14.33
C PHE A 219 -11.67 1.90 13.79
N GLY A 220 -12.13 1.47 12.61
CA GLY A 220 -13.32 2.04 11.98
C GLY A 220 -14.59 1.62 12.71
N LYS A 221 -14.69 0.37 13.13
CA LYS A 221 -15.94 -0.15 13.72
C LYS A 221 -16.12 0.12 15.20
N ASP A 222 -15.02 0.23 15.95
CA ASP A 222 -15.08 0.27 17.41
C ASP A 222 -14.40 1.52 18.00
N ILE A 223 -13.12 1.78 17.67
CA ILE A 223 -12.35 2.88 18.31
C ILE A 223 -12.88 4.26 17.93
N ILE A 224 -12.99 4.58 16.63
CA ILE A 224 -13.45 5.89 16.17
C ILE A 224 -14.90 6.16 16.62
N PRO A 225 -15.85 5.22 16.49
CA PRO A 225 -17.21 5.39 17.00
C PRO A 225 -17.26 5.63 18.51
N ALA A 226 -16.48 4.89 19.31
CA ALA A 226 -16.43 5.10 20.76
C ALA A 226 -15.90 6.49 21.13
N MET A 227 -14.87 6.97 20.41
CA MET A 227 -14.35 8.33 20.61
C MET A 227 -15.39 9.41 20.22
N LEU A 228 -16.19 9.18 19.16
CA LEU A 228 -17.28 10.07 18.77
C LEU A 228 -18.39 10.10 19.84
N GLU A 229 -18.79 8.94 20.36
CA GLU A 229 -19.82 8.82 21.40
C GLU A 229 -19.43 9.56 22.68
N ASP A 230 -18.16 9.45 23.09
CA ASP A 230 -17.59 10.16 24.23
C ASP A 230 -17.29 11.65 23.94
N LYS A 231 -17.65 12.15 22.75
CA LYS A 231 -17.46 13.53 22.28
C LYS A 231 -16.01 14.00 22.33
N VAL A 232 -15.08 13.06 22.13
CA VAL A 232 -13.65 13.34 22.01
C VAL A 232 -13.41 14.33 20.87
N ARG A 233 -12.41 15.19 21.02
CA ARG A 233 -12.08 16.15 19.97
C ARG A 233 -11.35 15.44 18.84
N MET A 234 -12.05 15.25 17.72
CA MET A 234 -11.50 14.64 16.52
C MET A 234 -11.61 15.58 15.33
N MET A 235 -10.54 15.69 14.56
CA MET A 235 -10.44 16.61 13.42
C MET A 235 -10.13 15.86 12.13
N ALA A 236 -10.72 16.30 11.03
CA ALA A 236 -10.32 15.86 9.71
C ALA A 236 -9.13 16.68 9.23
N TYR A 237 -8.18 16.02 8.57
CA TYR A 237 -7.10 16.65 7.83
C TYR A 237 -7.30 16.36 6.34
N SER A 238 -7.72 17.37 5.58
CA SER A 238 -7.91 17.24 4.13
C SER A 238 -6.56 17.07 3.44
N PHE A 239 -6.37 15.91 2.83
CA PHE A 239 -5.22 15.60 1.99
C PHE A 239 -5.53 16.00 0.55
N GLU A 240 -4.60 16.70 -0.06
CA GLU A 240 -4.63 17.07 -1.47
C GLU A 240 -3.46 16.36 -2.16
N GLY A 241 -3.76 15.56 -3.19
CA GLY A 241 -2.75 14.86 -3.97
C GLY A 241 -3.23 13.50 -4.43
N TYR A 242 -2.31 12.74 -5.03
CA TYR A 242 -2.61 11.40 -5.50
C TYR A 242 -2.77 10.40 -4.35
N TRP A 243 -3.87 9.67 -4.39
CA TRP A 243 -4.14 8.55 -3.50
C TRP A 243 -4.91 7.45 -4.25
N LYS A 244 -4.48 6.21 -4.10
CA LYS A 244 -5.21 5.03 -4.61
C LYS A 244 -5.26 3.92 -3.56
N ASP A 245 -6.47 3.44 -3.25
CA ASP A 245 -6.67 2.10 -2.68
C ASP A 245 -6.59 1.08 -3.81
N VAL A 246 -5.42 0.46 -3.97
CA VAL A 246 -5.16 -0.64 -4.91
C VAL A 246 -5.80 -1.94 -4.43
N GLY A 247 -7.11 -1.88 -4.21
CA GLY A 247 -7.93 -2.92 -3.62
C GLY A 247 -8.51 -3.91 -4.61
N THR A 248 -8.44 -3.65 -5.93
CA THR A 248 -8.94 -4.51 -7.01
C THR A 248 -7.92 -4.59 -8.15
N ILE A 249 -8.05 -5.61 -9.02
CA ILE A 249 -7.21 -5.75 -10.22
C ILE A 249 -7.29 -4.52 -11.12
N GLN A 250 -8.50 -3.99 -11.32
CA GLN A 250 -8.74 -2.75 -12.04
C GLN A 250 -7.92 -1.59 -11.44
N SER A 251 -8.07 -1.33 -10.14
CA SER A 251 -7.34 -0.22 -9.49
C SER A 251 -5.82 -0.39 -9.48
N LEU A 252 -5.32 -1.64 -9.44
CA LEU A 252 -3.90 -1.92 -9.50
C LEU A 252 -3.33 -1.68 -10.91
N TRP A 253 -4.05 -2.12 -11.94
CA TRP A 253 -3.70 -1.87 -13.34
C TRP A 253 -3.73 -0.36 -13.63
N GLU A 254 -4.83 0.31 -13.31
CA GLU A 254 -4.98 1.76 -13.48
C GLU A 254 -3.85 2.50 -12.78
N ALA A 255 -3.58 2.22 -11.51
CA ALA A 255 -2.51 2.91 -10.79
C ALA A 255 -1.11 2.71 -11.41
N ASN A 256 -0.85 1.60 -12.11
CA ASN A 256 0.41 1.41 -12.84
C ASN A 256 0.40 2.17 -14.18
N MET A 257 -0.73 2.16 -14.89
CA MET A 257 -0.87 2.89 -16.16
C MET A 257 -0.87 4.40 -15.94
N ASP A 258 -1.43 4.89 -14.83
CA ASP A 258 -1.39 6.30 -14.43
C ASP A 258 0.07 6.80 -14.48
N LEU A 259 1.08 5.98 -14.13
CA LEU A 259 2.50 6.39 -14.17
C LEU A 259 3.05 6.69 -15.57
N LEU A 260 2.34 6.28 -16.63
CA LEU A 260 2.69 6.53 -18.02
C LEU A 260 2.20 7.90 -18.49
N ASP A 261 1.23 8.49 -17.79
CA ASP A 261 0.74 9.85 -18.03
C ASP A 261 1.70 10.89 -17.43
N GLU A 262 2.00 11.96 -18.18
CA GLU A 262 2.87 13.05 -17.73
C GLU A 262 2.31 13.77 -16.48
N ASP A 263 0.98 13.88 -16.36
CA ASP A 263 0.27 14.63 -15.32
C ASP A 263 -0.46 13.72 -14.31
N ASN A 264 0.13 12.57 -13.97
CA ASN A 264 -0.53 11.54 -13.14
C ASN A 264 -0.74 11.87 -11.65
N GLY A 265 -0.29 13.05 -11.21
CA GLY A 265 -0.43 13.52 -9.81
C GLY A 265 0.47 12.79 -8.79
N LEU A 266 1.12 11.70 -9.16
CA LEU A 266 2.11 10.96 -8.37
C LEU A 266 3.52 11.23 -8.91
N ASP A 267 4.06 12.42 -8.63
CA ASP A 267 5.42 12.78 -9.03
C ASP A 267 6.46 11.92 -8.27
N LEU A 268 7.00 10.91 -8.96
CA LEU A 268 8.07 10.04 -8.44
C LEU A 268 9.47 10.63 -8.63
N ASP A 269 9.62 11.70 -9.41
CA ASP A 269 10.87 12.39 -9.71
C ASP A 269 11.20 13.51 -8.71
N ASP A 270 10.23 13.92 -7.87
CA ASP A 270 10.45 14.88 -6.79
C ASP A 270 11.53 14.38 -5.80
N LYS A 271 12.71 14.98 -5.93
CA LYS A 271 13.90 14.68 -5.12
C LYS A 271 13.76 15.08 -3.65
N ARG A 272 12.78 15.91 -3.28
CA ARG A 272 12.53 16.34 -1.89
C ARG A 272 11.72 15.31 -1.13
N SER A 273 10.84 14.58 -1.81
CA SER A 273 10.03 13.50 -1.26
C SER A 273 10.22 12.24 -2.10
N ARG A 274 11.41 11.64 -2.00
CA ARG A 274 11.75 10.43 -2.77
C ARG A 274 11.02 9.22 -2.18
N ILE A 275 10.55 8.34 -3.05
CA ILE A 275 10.15 6.99 -2.64
C ILE A 275 11.39 6.10 -2.68
N TYR A 276 11.76 5.58 -1.51
CA TYR A 276 12.83 4.62 -1.35
C TYR A 276 12.28 3.20 -1.49
N SER A 277 13.09 2.28 -2.03
CA SER A 277 12.75 0.87 -2.19
C SER A 277 14.02 0.03 -2.14
N VAL A 278 13.86 -1.28 -1.98
CA VAL A 278 14.97 -2.22 -2.25
C VAL A 278 15.32 -2.14 -3.74
N ASN A 279 16.62 -2.03 -4.05
CA ASN A 279 17.13 -2.09 -5.42
C ASN A 279 17.44 -3.56 -5.81
N PRO A 280 16.95 -4.06 -6.96
CA PRO A 280 17.16 -5.46 -7.37
C PRO A 280 18.55 -5.77 -7.96
N TYR A 281 19.45 -4.78 -8.06
CA TYR A 281 20.85 -4.91 -8.52
C TYR A 281 20.99 -5.58 -9.90
N GLN A 282 20.17 -5.17 -10.87
CA GLN A 282 20.21 -5.73 -12.22
C GLN A 282 21.17 -4.97 -13.16
N PRO A 283 21.61 -5.60 -14.28
CA PRO A 283 22.30 -4.89 -15.36
C PRO A 283 21.45 -3.78 -15.97
N ALA A 284 22.07 -2.87 -16.73
CA ALA A 284 21.31 -1.90 -17.52
C ALA A 284 20.36 -2.61 -18.50
N GLN A 285 19.18 -2.02 -18.73
CA GLN A 285 18.24 -2.55 -19.72
C GLN A 285 18.86 -2.55 -21.12
N TYR A 286 18.53 -3.58 -21.89
CA TYR A 286 18.93 -3.73 -23.28
C TYR A 286 17.71 -3.61 -24.19
N ILE A 287 17.74 -2.64 -25.11
CA ILE A 287 16.72 -2.44 -26.14
C ILE A 287 17.40 -2.71 -27.48
N ALA A 288 17.00 -3.77 -28.17
CA ALA A 288 17.58 -4.17 -29.45
C ALA A 288 17.21 -3.17 -30.56
N SER A 289 18.00 -3.16 -31.65
CA SER A 289 17.70 -2.30 -32.81
C SER A 289 16.39 -2.64 -33.53
N SER A 290 15.86 -3.85 -33.31
CA SER A 290 14.56 -4.30 -33.82
C SER A 290 13.39 -3.89 -32.94
N ALA A 291 13.66 -3.46 -31.70
CA ALA A 291 12.64 -3.20 -30.70
C ALA A 291 11.98 -1.83 -30.90
N GLU A 292 10.72 -1.74 -30.49
CA GLU A 292 9.94 -0.52 -30.50
C GLU A 292 9.30 -0.34 -29.13
N VAL A 293 9.61 0.77 -28.45
CA VAL A 293 9.07 1.09 -27.11
C VAL A 293 8.40 2.45 -27.17
N ARG A 294 7.13 2.53 -26.79
CA ARG A 294 6.33 3.76 -26.77
C ARG A 294 5.55 3.86 -25.47
N ASP A 295 5.50 5.05 -24.88
CA ASP A 295 4.71 5.38 -23.69
C ASP A 295 4.82 4.33 -22.57
N SER A 296 6.04 3.86 -22.30
CA SER A 296 6.26 2.68 -21.45
C SER A 296 7.39 2.89 -20.45
N LEU A 297 7.25 2.28 -19.27
CA LEU A 297 8.31 2.17 -18.28
C LEU A 297 9.03 0.84 -18.46
N VAL A 298 10.35 0.89 -18.67
CA VAL A 298 11.22 -0.29 -18.79
C VAL A 298 12.30 -0.18 -17.73
N ASN A 299 12.34 -1.13 -16.79
CA ASN A 299 13.27 -1.10 -15.67
C ASN A 299 14.58 -1.89 -15.96
N GLU A 300 15.52 -1.84 -15.03
CA GLU A 300 16.81 -2.54 -15.10
C GLU A 300 16.66 -4.06 -15.29
N GLY A 301 17.64 -4.67 -15.95
CA GLY A 301 17.65 -6.08 -16.31
C GLY A 301 16.74 -6.45 -17.47
N CYS A 302 15.90 -5.54 -17.98
CA CYS A 302 15.04 -5.84 -19.12
C CYS A 302 15.83 -6.11 -20.39
N SER A 303 15.34 -7.03 -21.21
CA SER A 303 15.85 -7.29 -22.57
C SER A 303 14.69 -7.28 -23.56
N VAL A 304 14.61 -6.24 -24.39
CA VAL A 304 13.49 -6.03 -25.31
C VAL A 304 13.97 -6.16 -26.76
N PHE A 305 13.40 -7.12 -27.47
CA PHE A 305 13.62 -7.39 -28.90
C PHE A 305 12.37 -7.13 -29.75
N GLY A 306 11.18 -7.23 -29.14
CA GLY A 306 9.88 -6.99 -29.74
C GLY A 306 9.32 -5.58 -29.51
N LYS A 307 8.00 -5.45 -29.53
CA LYS A 307 7.27 -4.19 -29.41
C LYS A 307 6.57 -4.07 -28.05
N VAL A 308 6.72 -2.92 -27.41
CA VAL A 308 6.10 -2.59 -26.13
C VAL A 308 5.44 -1.22 -26.24
N ASP A 309 4.15 -1.16 -25.98
CA ASP A 309 3.30 0.03 -26.13
C ASP A 309 2.48 0.23 -24.85
N HIS A 310 2.46 1.44 -24.30
CA HIS A 310 1.65 1.79 -23.13
C HIS A 310 1.71 0.73 -22.00
N SER A 311 2.92 0.37 -21.54
CA SER A 311 3.11 -0.77 -20.64
C SER A 311 4.19 -0.53 -19.58
N VAL A 312 4.10 -1.27 -18.47
CA VAL A 312 5.06 -1.22 -17.35
C VAL A 312 5.79 -2.55 -17.23
N LEU A 313 7.08 -2.54 -17.51
CA LEU A 313 7.97 -3.70 -17.39
C LEU A 313 8.81 -3.57 -16.14
N PHE A 314 8.60 -4.49 -15.20
CA PHE A 314 9.43 -4.61 -14.01
C PHE A 314 10.81 -5.17 -14.34
N TYR A 315 11.68 -5.21 -13.34
CA TYR A 315 13.06 -5.62 -13.54
C TYR A 315 13.19 -7.06 -14.05
N GLY A 316 14.19 -7.29 -14.91
CA GLY A 316 14.51 -8.61 -15.45
C GLY A 316 13.51 -9.18 -16.45
N VAL A 317 12.57 -8.39 -16.97
CA VAL A 317 11.60 -8.84 -17.98
C VAL A 317 12.26 -9.04 -19.35
N ARG A 318 11.91 -10.11 -20.05
CA ARG A 318 12.42 -10.40 -21.39
C ARG A 318 11.27 -10.43 -22.40
N VAL A 319 11.42 -9.68 -23.49
CA VAL A 319 10.45 -9.63 -24.59
C VAL A 319 11.14 -10.01 -25.89
N GLU A 320 10.85 -11.20 -26.40
CA GLU A 320 11.48 -11.74 -27.61
C GLU A 320 10.97 -11.10 -28.92
N GLU A 321 11.66 -11.43 -30.02
CA GLU A 321 11.35 -10.92 -31.36
C GLU A 321 9.90 -11.20 -31.78
N ASN A 322 9.33 -10.24 -32.52
CA ASN A 322 7.93 -10.26 -33.01
C ASN A 322 6.86 -10.35 -31.91
N ALA A 323 7.22 -10.28 -30.62
CA ALA A 323 6.24 -10.13 -29.56
C ALA A 323 5.65 -8.71 -29.55
N TYR A 324 4.39 -8.59 -29.17
CA TYR A 324 3.66 -7.32 -29.00
C TYR A 324 3.01 -7.28 -27.62
N VAL A 325 3.43 -6.33 -26.79
CA VAL A 325 2.89 -6.08 -25.45
C VAL A 325 2.24 -4.71 -25.43
N GLN A 326 0.96 -4.65 -25.09
CA GLN A 326 0.18 -3.42 -25.06
C GLN A 326 -0.66 -3.33 -23.78
N ASP A 327 -0.78 -2.13 -23.20
CA ASP A 327 -1.66 -1.85 -22.07
C ASP A 327 -1.42 -2.77 -20.87
N SER A 328 -0.17 -3.21 -20.65
CA SER A 328 0.10 -4.36 -19.78
C SER A 328 1.15 -4.08 -18.70
N VAL A 329 1.02 -4.80 -17.59
CA VAL A 329 1.95 -4.78 -16.47
C VAL A 329 2.64 -6.14 -16.39
N LEU A 330 3.95 -6.18 -16.66
CA LEU A 330 4.75 -7.40 -16.57
C LEU A 330 5.59 -7.36 -15.30
N MET A 331 5.23 -8.16 -14.30
CA MET A 331 5.94 -8.26 -13.02
C MET A 331 7.37 -8.85 -13.19
N PRO A 332 8.21 -8.84 -12.14
CA PRO A 332 9.62 -9.20 -12.28
C PRO A 332 9.85 -10.55 -12.94
N HIS A 333 10.89 -10.62 -13.77
CA HIS A 333 11.36 -11.86 -14.41
C HIS A 333 10.33 -12.58 -15.30
N VAL A 334 9.30 -11.88 -15.80
CA VAL A 334 8.43 -12.42 -16.84
C VAL A 334 9.22 -12.61 -18.14
N SER A 335 9.04 -13.76 -18.79
CA SER A 335 9.65 -14.07 -20.09
C SER A 335 8.58 -14.24 -21.16
N VAL A 336 8.58 -13.35 -22.14
CA VAL A 336 7.65 -13.34 -23.27
C VAL A 336 8.37 -13.92 -24.50
N GLY A 337 7.89 -15.08 -24.98
CA GLY A 337 8.40 -15.78 -26.15
C GLY A 337 8.14 -15.06 -27.48
N ARG A 338 8.61 -15.65 -28.58
CA ARG A 338 8.50 -15.07 -29.92
C ARG A 338 7.07 -15.10 -30.43
N ASN A 339 6.69 -14.10 -31.22
CA ASN A 339 5.37 -14.01 -31.85
C ASN A 339 4.20 -14.04 -30.84
N VAL A 340 4.44 -13.64 -29.59
CA VAL A 340 3.41 -13.54 -28.55
C VAL A 340 2.68 -12.22 -28.65
N THR A 341 1.37 -12.22 -28.44
CA THR A 341 0.58 -10.98 -28.30
C THR A 341 -0.01 -10.91 -26.89
N ILE A 342 0.23 -9.80 -26.18
CA ILE A 342 -0.35 -9.50 -24.87
C ILE A 342 -1.06 -8.15 -24.97
N ARG A 343 -2.35 -8.12 -24.64
CA ARG A 343 -3.15 -6.89 -24.59
C ARG A 343 -3.89 -6.82 -23.27
N LYS A 344 -3.74 -5.69 -22.57
CA LYS A 344 -4.46 -5.37 -21.34
C LYS A 344 -4.38 -6.47 -20.28
N ALA A 345 -3.18 -6.75 -19.79
CA ALA A 345 -2.95 -7.82 -18.82
C ALA A 345 -2.06 -7.41 -17.64
N ILE A 346 -2.23 -8.09 -16.51
CA ILE A 346 -1.23 -8.15 -15.44
C ILE A 346 -0.66 -9.57 -15.40
N ILE A 347 0.65 -9.68 -15.61
CA ILE A 347 1.35 -10.97 -15.60
C ILE A 347 2.22 -11.05 -14.35
N GLY A 348 1.96 -12.06 -13.50
CA GLY A 348 2.70 -12.30 -12.26
C GLY A 348 4.17 -12.65 -12.47
N GLU A 349 4.97 -12.52 -11.41
CA GLU A 349 6.43 -12.69 -11.46
C GLU A 349 6.85 -14.11 -11.88
N HIS A 350 8.02 -14.22 -12.52
CA HIS A 350 8.61 -15.47 -12.99
C HIS A 350 7.76 -16.28 -14.00
N THR A 351 6.69 -15.70 -14.53
CA THR A 351 5.83 -16.38 -15.50
C THR A 351 6.46 -16.41 -16.89
N VAL A 352 6.38 -17.56 -17.54
CA VAL A 352 6.90 -17.81 -18.88
C VAL A 352 5.75 -17.94 -19.86
N ILE A 353 5.76 -17.14 -20.91
CA ILE A 353 4.79 -17.19 -22.00
C ILE A 353 5.50 -17.76 -23.22
N GLU A 354 5.13 -18.97 -23.63
CA GLU A 354 5.76 -19.67 -24.75
C GLU A 354 5.41 -19.03 -26.10
N ASP A 355 6.27 -19.29 -27.10
CA ASP A 355 6.15 -18.75 -28.44
C ASP A 355 4.75 -18.93 -29.04
N GLY A 356 4.20 -17.85 -29.63
CA GLY A 356 2.93 -17.86 -30.34
C GLY A 356 1.66 -17.79 -29.48
N ALA A 357 1.77 -17.56 -28.17
CA ALA A 357 0.61 -17.35 -27.31
C ALA A 357 -0.11 -16.00 -27.55
N GLU A 358 -1.42 -15.98 -27.32
CA GLU A 358 -2.25 -14.77 -27.35
C GLU A 358 -2.95 -14.59 -26.00
N ILE A 359 -2.71 -13.45 -25.35
CA ILE A 359 -3.24 -13.12 -24.03
C ILE A 359 -4.03 -11.81 -24.13
N GLY A 360 -5.32 -11.88 -23.79
CA GLY A 360 -6.22 -10.74 -23.77
C GLY A 360 -6.67 -10.27 -25.14
N ASP A 361 -7.81 -9.58 -25.16
CA ASP A 361 -8.43 -8.99 -26.34
C ASP A 361 -8.35 -7.45 -26.36
N GLY A 362 -7.86 -6.84 -25.28
CA GLY A 362 -7.78 -5.40 -25.10
C GLY A 362 -9.02 -4.77 -24.45
N GLU A 363 -10.08 -5.53 -24.17
CA GLU A 363 -11.30 -5.01 -23.55
C GLU A 363 -11.24 -5.15 -22.02
N GLU A 364 -10.96 -6.35 -21.53
CA GLU A 364 -10.90 -6.67 -20.09
C GLU A 364 -9.47 -6.95 -19.63
N ILE A 365 -9.20 -6.73 -18.34
CA ILE A 365 -7.88 -6.98 -17.76
C ILE A 365 -7.72 -8.48 -17.51
N VAL A 366 -6.82 -9.13 -18.26
CA VAL A 366 -6.45 -10.52 -18.02
C VAL A 366 -5.41 -10.59 -16.90
N LEU A 367 -5.66 -11.44 -15.91
CA LEU A 367 -4.73 -11.67 -14.80
C LEU A 367 -4.09 -13.06 -14.89
N ILE A 368 -2.77 -13.11 -14.98
CA ILE A 368 -1.99 -14.35 -14.94
C ILE A 368 -1.15 -14.40 -13.66
N GLY A 369 -1.15 -15.56 -13.00
CA GLY A 369 -0.46 -15.74 -11.72
C GLY A 369 1.05 -15.76 -11.86
N SER A 370 1.74 -15.80 -10.73
CA SER A 370 3.20 -15.93 -10.66
C SER A 370 3.64 -17.38 -10.83
N ASN A 371 4.83 -17.59 -11.41
CA ASN A 371 5.44 -18.90 -11.66
C ASN A 371 4.61 -19.83 -12.57
N GLU A 372 3.87 -19.24 -13.51
CA GLU A 372 3.09 -20.01 -14.49
C GLU A 372 3.87 -20.23 -15.80
N THR A 373 3.41 -21.18 -16.60
CA THR A 373 3.92 -21.41 -17.97
C THR A 373 2.73 -21.47 -18.92
N ILE A 374 2.61 -20.49 -19.79
CA ILE A 374 1.48 -20.33 -20.72
C ILE A 374 1.87 -20.85 -22.09
N ARG A 375 1.10 -21.79 -22.64
CA ARG A 375 1.39 -22.42 -23.94
C ARG A 375 0.53 -21.83 -25.06
N ALA A 376 1.03 -21.85 -26.29
CA ALA A 376 0.38 -21.29 -27.48
C ALA A 376 -1.06 -21.75 -27.74
N VAL A 377 -1.45 -22.94 -27.27
CA VAL A 377 -2.81 -23.51 -27.49
C VAL A 377 -3.87 -22.91 -26.54
N SER A 378 -3.48 -22.02 -25.64
CA SER A 378 -4.39 -21.37 -24.70
C SER A 378 -4.79 -19.98 -25.20
N HIS A 379 -5.94 -19.89 -25.86
CA HIS A 379 -6.65 -18.61 -25.96
C HIS A 379 -7.29 -18.34 -24.61
N MET A 380 -6.69 -17.45 -23.81
CA MET A 380 -7.28 -17.00 -22.55
C MET A 380 -8.00 -15.68 -22.78
N LYS A 381 -9.33 -15.74 -22.77
CA LYS A 381 -10.24 -14.59 -22.68
C LYS A 381 -10.68 -14.43 -21.22
N GLY A 382 -10.89 -13.17 -20.81
CA GLY A 382 -11.15 -12.71 -19.43
C GLY A 382 -12.16 -13.54 -18.64
#